data_AF-Q1AT34-F1
#
_entry.id   AF-Q1AT34-F1
#
_cell.length_a   1.000
_cell.length_b   1.000
_cell.length_c   1.000
_cell.angle_alpha   90.00
_cell.angle_beta   90.00
_cell.angle_gamma   90.00
#
_symmetry.space_group_name_H-M   'P 1'
#
loop_
_entity.id
_entity.type
_entity.pdbx_description
1 polymer ?
#
loop_
_entity_poly.entity_id
_entity_poly.type
_entity_poly.pdbx_seq_one_letter_code
_entity_poly.pdbx_strand_id
1 'polypeptide(L)'
;MAWIDRLVAGVFTVAMWLVLLFTFFAINPVVPTMPVSIALAASFIILGTFNTASIIAMIRRYSKVKDSIYREDIVNLDRNREQRRREQRRNKVRGG
;
A
#
# COMPACT_ATOMS: atom_id res chain seq x y z
N MET A 1 0.84 -6.12 -1.93
CA MET A 1 -0.57 -5.74 -2.14
C MET A 1 -1.15 -6.57 -3.24
N ALA A 2 -2.11 -7.42 -2.88
CA ALA A 2 -3.07 -7.92 -3.83
C ALA A 2 -3.67 -6.71 -4.56
N TRP A 3 -4.03 -6.87 -5.83
CA TRP A 3 -4.63 -5.79 -6.61
C TRP A 3 -5.87 -5.19 -5.91
N ILE A 4 -6.58 -6.00 -5.15
CA ILE A 4 -7.69 -5.61 -4.27
C ILE A 4 -7.26 -4.56 -3.24
N ASP A 5 -6.11 -4.70 -2.58
CA ASP A 5 -5.65 -3.74 -1.55
C ASP A 5 -5.46 -2.34 -2.14
N ARG A 6 -4.94 -2.27 -3.38
CA ARG A 6 -4.74 -1.00 -4.10
C ARG A 6 -6.07 -0.38 -4.51
N LEU A 7 -7.02 -1.20 -4.96
CA LEU A 7 -8.38 -0.76 -5.27
C LEU A 7 -9.09 -0.22 -4.04
N VAL A 8 -9.08 -0.97 -2.95
CA VAL A 8 -9.68 -0.58 -1.66
C VAL A 8 -9.05 0.72 -1.17
N ALA A 9 -7.72 0.82 -1.16
CA ALA A 9 -7.03 2.05 -0.77
C ALA A 9 -7.43 3.25 -1.64
N GLY A 10 -7.56 3.06 -2.96
CA GLY A 10 -8.03 4.09 -3.89
C GLY A 10 -9.47 4.52 -3.61
N VAL A 11 -10.38 3.56 -3.44
CA VAL A 11 -11.80 3.81 -3.14
C VAL A 11 -11.96 4.56 -1.83
N PHE A 12 -11.28 4.13 -0.76
CA PHE A 12 -11.32 4.82 0.53
C PHE A 12 -10.75 6.25 0.44
N THR A 13 -9.69 6.46 -0.33
CA THR A 13 -9.13 7.81 -0.57
C THR A 13 -10.16 8.72 -1.25
N VAL A 14 -10.80 8.24 -2.31
CA VAL A 14 -11.81 9.00 -3.05
C VAL A 14 -13.04 9.28 -2.16
N ALA A 15 -13.53 8.27 -1.44
CA ALA A 15 -14.64 8.41 -0.52
C ALA A 15 -14.34 9.44 0.58
N MET A 16 -13.13 9.44 1.14
CA MET A 16 -12.69 10.45 2.10
C MET A 16 -12.76 11.86 1.51
N TRP A 17 -12.22 12.09 0.30
CA TRP A 17 -12.29 13.40 -0.35
C TRP A 17 -13.74 13.87 -0.58
N LEU A 18 -14.63 12.97 -1.00
CA LEU A 18 -16.05 13.27 -1.15
C LEU A 18 -16.70 13.69 0.17
N VAL A 19 -16.43 12.95 1.25
CA VAL A 19 -16.95 13.28 2.59
C VAL A 19 -16.41 14.62 3.06
N LEU A 20 -15.13 14.89 2.88
CA LEU A 20 -14.53 16.16 3.27
C LEU A 20 -15.12 17.32 2.47
N LEU A 21 -15.30 17.18 1.15
CA LEU A 21 -15.86 18.23 0.29
C LEU A 21 -17.30 18.51 0.68
N PHE A 22 -18.10 17.45 0.83
CA PHE A 22 -19.46 17.54 1.32
C PHE A 22 -19.53 18.27 2.67
N THR A 23 -18.68 17.89 3.62
CA THR A 23 -18.63 18.51 4.95
C THR A 23 -18.29 20.00 4.86
N PHE A 24 -17.30 20.37 4.03
CA PHE A 24 -16.92 21.76 3.83
C PHE A 24 -18.09 22.61 3.30
N PHE A 25 -18.81 22.11 2.28
CA PHE A 25 -19.99 22.80 1.75
C PHE A 25 -21.16 22.84 2.72
N ALA A 26 -21.39 21.74 3.47
CA ALA A 26 -22.48 21.64 4.42
C ALA A 26 -22.31 22.60 5.60
N ILE A 27 -21.08 22.82 6.07
CA ILE A 27 -20.83 23.69 7.21
C ILE A 27 -20.68 25.17 6.81
N ASN A 28 -20.26 25.46 5.57
CA ASN A 28 -20.05 26.82 5.07
C ASN A 28 -21.16 27.83 5.41
N PRO A 29 -22.48 27.55 5.28
CA PRO A 29 -23.52 28.52 5.61
C PRO A 29 -23.68 28.80 7.12
N VAL A 30 -23.14 27.94 7.98
CA VAL A 30 -23.28 28.01 9.44
C VAL A 30 -22.04 28.62 10.09
N VAL A 31 -20.94 28.79 9.35
CA VAL A 31 -19.69 29.33 9.90
C VAL A 31 -19.82 30.85 10.09
N PRO A 32 -19.70 31.36 11.33
CA PRO A 32 -20.05 32.74 11.64
C PRO A 32 -18.92 33.74 11.34
N THR A 33 -17.67 33.31 11.23
CA THR A 33 -16.52 34.21 11.12
C THR A 33 -15.46 33.73 10.12
N MET A 34 -14.83 34.69 9.43
CA MET A 34 -13.80 34.43 8.41
C MET A 34 -12.59 33.64 8.93
N PRO A 35 -12.06 33.86 10.16
CA PRO A 35 -10.95 33.06 10.68
C PRO A 35 -11.29 31.57 10.83
N VAL A 36 -12.54 31.25 11.21
CA VAL A 36 -12.99 29.87 11.36
C VAL A 36 -13.07 29.20 9.99
N SER A 37 -13.55 29.90 8.95
CA SER A 37 -13.57 29.37 7.58
C SER A 37 -12.17 29.08 7.06
N ILE A 38 -11.19 29.95 7.33
CA ILE A 38 -9.79 29.75 6.95
C ILE A 38 -9.21 28.54 7.67
N ALA A 39 -9.45 28.41 8.97
CA ALA A 39 -8.99 27.25 9.74
C ALA A 39 -9.58 25.95 9.20
N LEU A 40 -10.89 25.92 8.92
CA LEU A 40 -11.56 24.76 8.33
C LEU A 40 -10.99 24.39 6.96
N ALA A 41 -10.79 25.37 6.08
CA ALA A 41 -10.19 25.15 4.77
C ALA A 41 -8.75 24.61 4.89
N ALA A 42 -7.94 25.17 5.78
CA ALA A 42 -6.58 24.70 6.04
C ALA A 42 -6.57 23.26 6.58
N SER A 43 -7.40 22.97 7.59
CA SER A 43 -7.54 21.62 8.15
C SER A 43 -8.00 20.61 7.10
N PHE A 44 -8.96 20.97 6.24
CA PHE A 44 -9.44 20.15 5.12
C PHE A 44 -8.28 19.79 4.17
N ILE A 45 -7.50 20.78 3.73
CA ILE A 45 -6.39 20.58 2.79
C ILE A 45 -5.30 19.73 3.43
N ILE A 46 -4.89 20.09 4.65
CA ILE A 46 -3.82 19.39 5.38
C ILE A 46 -4.22 17.93 5.60
N LEU A 47 -5.43 17.68 6.11
CA LEU A 47 -5.89 16.32 6.36
C LEU A 47 -5.98 15.50 5.07
N GLY A 48 -6.62 16.06 4.04
CA GLY A 48 -6.81 15.37 2.76
C GLY A 48 -5.48 15.03 2.07
N THR A 49 -4.55 15.98 2.03
CA THR A 49 -3.24 15.78 1.40
C THR A 49 -2.35 14.83 2.20
N PHE A 50 -2.29 14.98 3.53
CA PHE A 50 -1.46 14.13 4.38
C PHE A 50 -1.96 12.68 4.42
N ASN A 51 -3.28 12.48 4.45
CA ASN A 51 -3.88 11.16 4.38
C ASN A 51 -3.59 10.49 3.03
N THR A 52 -3.78 11.22 1.92
CA THR A 52 -3.46 10.75 0.57
C THR A 52 -1.97 10.40 0.42
N ALA A 53 -1.07 11.26 0.93
CA ALA A 53 0.37 11.02 0.93
C ALA A 53 0.74 9.77 1.72
N SER A 54 0.10 9.52 2.86
CA SER A 54 0.31 8.33 3.69
C SER A 54 -0.05 7.05 2.94
N ILE A 55 -1.18 7.05 2.22
CA ILE A 55 -1.61 5.91 1.40
C ILE A 55 -0.64 5.67 0.24
N ILE A 56 -0.20 6.74 -0.45
CA ILE A 56 0.79 6.65 -1.52
C ILE A 56 2.11 6.08 -0.98
N ALA A 57 2.56 6.54 0.18
CA ALA A 57 3.77 6.05 0.84
C ALA A 57 3.65 4.57 1.19
N MET A 58 2.49 4.13 1.71
CA MET A 58 2.19 2.72 1.96
C MET A 58 2.31 1.90 0.67
N ILE A 59 1.64 2.31 -0.41
CA ILE A 59 1.68 1.61 -1.70
C ILE A 59 3.12 1.53 -2.26
N ARG A 60 3.86 2.63 -2.19
CA ARG A 60 5.26 2.71 -2.68
C ARG A 60 6.19 1.82 -1.87
N ARG A 61 6.05 1.78 -0.54
CA ARG A 61 6.83 0.93 0.36
C ARG A 61 6.56 -0.55 0.09
N TYR A 62 5.31 -0.92 -0.16
CA TYR A 62 4.93 -2.32 -0.46
C TYR A 62 5.59 -2.87 -1.71
N SER A 63 5.81 -2.05 -2.75
CA SER A 63 6.53 -2.49 -3.95
C SER A 63 8.00 -2.76 -3.66
N LYS A 64 8.66 -1.89 -2.86
CA LYS A 64 10.08 -2.06 -2.53
C LYS A 64 10.35 -3.21 -1.56
N VAL A 65 9.46 -3.44 -0.60
CA VAL A 65 9.65 -4.49 0.43
C VAL A 65 9.42 -5.90 -0.13
N LYS A 66 8.48 -6.06 -1.09
CA LYS A 66 8.19 -7.37 -1.68
C LYS A 66 9.39 -7.96 -2.43
N ASP A 67 10.12 -7.14 -3.18
CA ASP A 67 11.26 -7.62 -3.97
C ASP A 67 12.44 -8.07 -3.09
N SER A 68 12.59 -7.48 -1.90
CA SER A 68 13.68 -7.84 -0.97
C SER A 68 13.40 -9.18 -0.26
N ILE A 69 12.19 -9.38 0.26
CA ILE A 69 11.87 -10.55 1.08
C ILE A 69 11.76 -11.81 0.21
N TYR A 70 11.10 -11.72 -0.94
CA TYR A 70 10.89 -12.91 -1.77
C TYR A 70 12.15 -13.34 -2.54
N ARG A 71 13.09 -12.44 -2.86
CA ARG A 71 14.31 -12.84 -3.56
C ARG A 71 15.16 -13.82 -2.76
N GLU A 72 15.33 -13.57 -1.47
CA GLU A 72 16.19 -14.41 -0.63
C GLU A 72 15.58 -15.80 -0.41
N ASP A 73 14.26 -15.86 -0.15
CA ASP A 73 13.56 -17.14 0.05
C ASP A 73 13.48 -17.98 -1.24
N ILE A 74 13.24 -17.35 -2.40
CA ILE A 74 13.19 -18.06 -3.70
C ILE A 74 14.57 -18.67 -4.03
N VAL A 75 15.66 -17.91 -3.81
CA VAL A 75 17.03 -18.39 -4.06
C VAL A 75 17.36 -19.58 -3.15
N ASN A 76 16.95 -19.54 -1.89
CA ASN A 76 17.22 -20.64 -0.96
C ASN A 76 16.39 -21.90 -1.29
N LEU A 77 15.14 -21.72 -1.73
CA LEU A 77 14.29 -22.81 -2.22
C LEU A 77 14.86 -23.46 -3.48
N ASP A 78 15.40 -22.67 -4.42
CA ASP A 78 16.05 -23.19 -5.63
C ASP A 78 17.32 -23.97 -5.30
N ARG A 79 18.15 -23.49 -4.36
CA ARG A 79 19.31 -24.24 -3.86
C ARG A 79 18.92 -25.61 -3.29
N ASN A 80 17.87 -25.66 -2.48
CA ASN A 80 17.37 -26.92 -1.91
C ASN A 80 16.83 -27.87 -2.99
N ARG A 81 16.16 -27.34 -4.02
CA ARG A 81 15.68 -28.14 -5.16
C ARG A 81 16.84 -28.71 -5.99
N GLU A 82 17.88 -27.91 -6.24
CA GLU A 82 19.07 -28.38 -6.94
C GLU A 82 19.81 -29.47 -6.18
N GLN A 83 19.98 -29.33 -4.86
CA GLN A 83 20.61 -30.36 -4.03
C GLN A 83 19.85 -31.69 -4.11
N ARG A 84 18.52 -31.67 -3.97
CA ARG A 84 17.69 -32.88 -4.11
C ARG A 84 17.82 -33.53 -5.49
N ARG A 85 17.87 -32.72 -6.57
CA ARG A 85 18.08 -33.24 -7.94
C ARG A 85 19.46 -33.89 -8.10
N ARG A 86 20.51 -33.31 -7.49
CA ARG A 86 21.87 -33.87 -7.51
C ARG A 86 21.94 -35.20 -6.76
N GLU A 87 21.30 -35.29 -5.60
CA GLU A 87 21.22 -36.52 -4.81
C GLU A 87 20.47 -37.63 -5.56
N GLN A 88 19.34 -37.31 -6.21
CA GLN A 88 18.60 -38.27 -7.03
C GLN A 88 19.42 -38.77 -8.22
N ARG A 89 20.14 -37.88 -8.92
CA ARG A 89 21.06 -38.28 -10.01
C ARG A 89 22.17 -39.19 -9.48
N ARG A 90 22.77 -38.85 -8.35
CA ARG A 90 23.84 -39.65 -7.73
C ARG A 90 23.34 -41.04 -7.32
N ASN A 91 22.15 -41.15 -6.72
CA ASN A 91 21.57 -42.45 -6.38
C ASN A 91 21.22 -43.28 -7.62
N LYS A 92 20.74 -42.66 -8.70
CA LYS A 92 20.44 -43.36 -9.96
C LYS A 92 21.69 -43.93 -10.65
N VAL A 93 22.84 -43.26 -10.54
CA VAL A 93 24.12 -43.73 -11.08
C VAL A 93 24.75 -44.84 -10.22
N ARG A 94 24.43 -44.88 -8.91
CA ARG A 94 25.04 -45.80 -7.95
C ARG A 94 24.24 -47.10 -7.74
N GLY A 95 22.96 -47.09 -8.12
CA GLY A 95 22.03 -48.23 -7.97
C GLY A 95 21.65 -48.93 -9.27
N GLY A 96 22.28 -48.58 -10.40
CA GLY A 96 22.24 -49.31 -11.67
C GLY A 96 23.63 -49.81 -12.01
#